data_AF-A0A554XH48-F1
#
_entry.id   AF-A0A554XH48-F1
#
_cell.length_a   1.000
_cell.length_b   1.000
_cell.length_c   1.000
_cell.angle_alpha   90.00
_cell.angle_beta   90.00
_cell.angle_gamma   90.00
#
_symmetry.space_group_name_H-M   'P 1'
#
loop_
_entity.id
_entity.type
_entity.pdbx_description
1 polymer ?
#
loop_
_entity_poly.entity_id
_entity_poly.type
_entity_poly.pdbx_seq_one_letter_code
_entity_poly.pdbx_strand_id
1 'polypeptide(L)'
;MKKHIIALALTVSAAAVNAGAAVSFYCNGYYPAGRVTLSISDAGHPGFVAVVAEAQSGEGGAFLSSSGEWVYDRMPWRHEYQEFASLPASISIDFCIPAMTYEEYGGERLSCNASMTSAFSAGAKLWVTWGALTPEIQADVDQREATFQARNARLIAAGKEPRTFDKQRWIESAILRDARQKNAQYVGEVPYIDCTPPDYGS
;
A
#
# COMPACT_ATOMS: atom_id res chain seq x y z
N MET A 1 -9.12 -51.94 0.83
CA MET A 1 -9.46 -50.50 0.75
C MET A 1 -8.53 -49.74 1.69
N LYS A 2 -7.43 -49.18 1.17
CA LYS A 2 -6.47 -48.37 1.94
C LYS A 2 -6.99 -46.94 2.01
N LYS A 3 -7.28 -46.45 3.21
CA LYS A 3 -7.65 -45.05 3.46
C LYS A 3 -6.36 -44.21 3.38
N HIS A 4 -6.22 -43.39 2.35
CA HIS A 4 -5.18 -42.38 2.29
C HIS A 4 -5.68 -41.13 3.02
N ILE A 5 -5.16 -40.92 4.23
CA ILE A 5 -5.29 -39.66 4.96
C ILE A 5 -4.27 -38.71 4.31
N ILE A 6 -4.75 -37.78 3.48
CA ILE A 6 -3.93 -36.69 2.97
C ILE A 6 -3.76 -35.71 4.12
N ALA A 7 -2.57 -35.69 4.70
CA ALA A 7 -2.17 -34.69 5.68
C ALA A 7 -2.01 -33.35 4.95
N LEU A 8 -2.91 -32.41 5.24
CA LEU A 8 -2.79 -31.03 4.82
C LEU A 8 -1.59 -30.42 5.58
N ALA A 9 -0.45 -30.29 4.89
CA ALA A 9 0.71 -29.62 5.45
C ALA A 9 0.47 -28.10 5.47
N LEU A 10 0.02 -27.57 6.62
CA LEU A 10 0.05 -26.14 6.89
C LEU A 10 1.52 -25.74 7.10
N THR A 11 2.19 -25.25 6.05
CA THR A 11 3.47 -24.56 6.19
C THR A 11 3.21 -23.16 6.73
N VAL A 12 3.28 -23.00 8.04
CA VAL A 12 3.31 -21.68 8.68
C VAL A 12 4.72 -21.13 8.50
N SER A 13 4.94 -20.35 7.45
CA SER A 13 6.14 -19.53 7.32
C SER A 13 6.09 -18.44 8.39
N ALA A 14 7.05 -18.45 9.31
CA ALA A 14 7.20 -17.44 10.33
C ALA A 14 7.56 -16.09 9.69
N ALA A 15 6.57 -15.19 9.58
CA ALA A 15 6.82 -13.79 9.27
C ALA A 15 7.48 -13.11 10.48
N ALA A 16 8.50 -12.29 10.22
CA ALA A 16 9.08 -11.43 11.23
C ALA A 16 7.98 -10.52 11.80
N VAL A 17 7.66 -10.70 13.09
CA VAL A 17 6.67 -9.90 13.79
C VAL A 17 7.30 -8.53 14.09
N ASN A 18 7.13 -7.58 13.19
CA ASN A 18 7.21 -6.17 13.57
C ASN A 18 5.94 -5.88 14.37
N ALA A 19 6.09 -5.44 15.63
CA ALA A 19 4.98 -5.19 16.54
C ALA A 19 4.05 -4.10 15.97
N GLY A 20 3.07 -4.50 15.16
CA GLY A 20 2.19 -3.60 14.45
C GLY A 20 1.71 -4.14 13.11
N ALA A 21 2.51 -4.90 12.36
CA ALA A 21 2.14 -5.37 11.04
C ALA A 21 2.65 -6.79 10.74
N ALA A 22 1.84 -7.56 10.02
CA ALA A 22 2.14 -8.92 9.60
C ALA A 22 1.64 -9.18 8.18
N VAL A 23 2.33 -10.07 7.46
CA VAL A 23 1.87 -10.58 6.16
C VAL A 23 1.74 -12.09 6.21
N SER A 24 0.72 -12.61 5.52
CA SER A 24 0.53 -14.02 5.27
C SER A 24 0.35 -14.25 3.77
N PHE A 25 0.78 -15.41 3.29
CA PHE A 25 0.71 -15.78 1.88
C PHE A 25 0.02 -17.12 1.72
N TYR A 26 -0.77 -17.28 0.66
CA TYR A 26 -1.60 -18.46 0.43
C TYR A 26 -1.98 -18.59 -1.05
N CYS A 27 -2.49 -19.76 -1.42
CA CYS A 27 -3.15 -19.97 -2.71
C CYS A 27 -4.63 -19.62 -2.59
N ASN A 28 -5.12 -18.75 -3.47
CA ASN A 28 -6.54 -18.48 -3.63
C ASN A 28 -7.01 -19.14 -4.93
N GLY A 29 -7.53 -20.36 -4.82
CA GLY A 29 -7.73 -21.21 -5.99
C GLY A 29 -6.39 -21.52 -6.66
N TYR A 30 -6.23 -21.12 -7.93
CA TYR A 30 -5.03 -21.40 -8.73
C TYR A 30 -4.03 -20.25 -8.79
N TYR A 31 -4.19 -19.20 -7.99
CA TYR A 31 -3.28 -18.06 -8.02
C TYR A 31 -2.70 -17.75 -6.62
N PRO A 32 -1.45 -17.29 -6.57
CA PRO A 32 -0.82 -16.86 -5.33
C PRO A 32 -1.42 -15.52 -4.86
N ALA A 33 -1.63 -15.42 -3.55
CA ALA A 33 -2.21 -14.25 -2.89
C ALA A 33 -1.56 -14.02 -1.53
N GLY A 34 -1.87 -12.88 -0.93
CA GLY A 34 -1.47 -12.56 0.43
C GLY A 34 -2.45 -11.64 1.13
N ARG A 35 -2.26 -11.56 2.45
CA ARG A 35 -2.99 -10.67 3.34
C ARG A 35 -2.02 -9.95 4.25
N VAL A 36 -2.04 -8.63 4.20
CA VAL A 36 -1.42 -7.78 5.21
C VAL A 36 -2.41 -7.55 6.32
N THR A 37 -1.97 -7.61 7.58
CA THR A 37 -2.70 -7.08 8.73
C THR A 37 -1.85 -6.03 9.43
N LEU A 38 -2.45 -4.89 9.75
CA LEU A 38 -1.79 -3.75 10.40
C LEU A 38 -2.63 -3.29 11.60
N SER A 39 -1.95 -2.88 12.67
CA SER A 39 -2.48 -2.12 13.80
C SER A 39 -2.11 -0.66 13.61
N ILE A 40 -3.09 0.23 13.67
CA ILE A 40 -2.92 1.65 13.33
C ILE A 40 -2.94 2.46 14.63
N SER A 41 -1.84 3.13 14.95
CA SER A 41 -1.72 3.99 16.14
C SER A 41 -2.62 5.22 16.08
N ASP A 42 -2.90 5.71 14.87
CA ASP A 42 -3.66 6.94 14.60
C ASP A 42 -5.15 6.67 14.34
N ALA A 43 -5.69 5.61 14.94
CA ALA A 43 -7.08 5.22 14.80
C ALA A 43 -8.03 6.36 15.20
N GLY A 44 -9.16 6.49 14.50
CA GLY A 44 -10.14 7.56 14.74
C GLY A 44 -9.90 8.84 13.95
N HIS A 45 -8.72 9.00 13.34
CA HIS A 45 -8.42 10.16 12.48
C HIS A 45 -8.73 9.85 11.01
N PRO A 46 -9.21 10.83 10.22
CA PRO A 46 -9.26 10.70 8.77
C PRO A 46 -7.87 10.42 8.21
N GLY A 47 -7.74 9.56 7.22
CA GLY A 47 -6.42 9.16 6.75
C GLY A 47 -6.45 8.20 5.57
N PHE A 48 -5.33 7.53 5.36
CA PHE A 48 -5.17 6.56 4.29
C PHE A 48 -4.19 5.45 4.66
N VAL A 49 -4.28 4.33 3.94
CA VAL A 49 -3.34 3.19 4.02
C VAL A 49 -2.94 2.76 2.62
N ALA A 50 -1.67 2.38 2.42
CA ALA A 50 -1.19 1.72 1.21
C ALA A 50 -0.26 0.56 1.51
N VAL A 51 -0.27 -0.40 0.59
CA VAL A 51 0.72 -1.48 0.49
C VAL A 51 1.63 -1.17 -0.69
N VAL A 52 2.94 -1.25 -0.46
CA VAL A 52 3.98 -0.99 -1.46
C VAL A 52 4.86 -2.22 -1.58
N ALA A 53 5.18 -2.61 -2.80
CA ALA A 53 6.16 -3.63 -3.13
C ALA A 53 7.41 -2.95 -3.69
N GLU A 54 8.56 -3.27 -3.11
CA GLU A 54 9.88 -2.86 -3.60
C GLU A 54 10.51 -4.06 -4.32
N ALA A 55 10.97 -3.85 -5.55
CA ALA A 55 11.63 -4.90 -6.33
C ALA A 55 12.99 -5.27 -5.72
N GLN A 56 13.44 -6.52 -5.89
CA GLN A 56 14.74 -6.98 -5.36
C GLN A 56 15.93 -6.15 -5.84
N SER A 57 15.88 -5.60 -7.06
CA SER A 57 16.93 -4.75 -7.62
C SER A 57 17.04 -3.39 -6.92
N GLY A 58 16.09 -3.00 -6.09
CA GLY A 58 15.95 -1.63 -5.55
C GLY A 58 15.58 -0.59 -6.61
N GLU A 59 15.61 -0.96 -7.89
CA GLU A 59 15.26 -0.15 -9.04
C GLU A 59 13.83 -0.48 -9.48
N GLY A 60 12.86 0.07 -8.76
CA GLY A 60 11.45 -0.12 -9.09
C GLY A 60 10.62 -0.44 -7.86
N GLY A 61 9.35 -0.04 -7.93
CA GLY A 61 8.36 -0.36 -6.93
C GLY A 61 6.99 -0.41 -7.57
N ALA A 62 6.07 -1.08 -6.90
CA ALA A 62 4.66 -1.04 -7.22
C ALA A 62 3.88 -0.72 -5.95
N PHE A 63 2.67 -0.20 -6.09
CA PHE A 63 1.75 -0.08 -4.96
C PHE A 63 0.42 -0.74 -5.30
N LEU A 64 -0.30 -1.14 -4.25
CA LEU A 64 -1.66 -1.65 -4.36
C LEU A 64 -2.63 -0.47 -4.33
N SER A 65 -3.34 -0.25 -5.44
CA SER A 65 -4.33 0.80 -5.56
C SER A 65 -5.56 0.52 -4.67
N SER A 66 -6.40 1.54 -4.49
CA SER A 66 -7.71 1.41 -3.83
C SER A 66 -8.68 0.47 -4.55
N SER A 67 -8.46 0.17 -5.85
CA SER A 67 -9.20 -0.85 -6.60
C SER A 67 -8.67 -2.28 -6.39
N GLY A 68 -7.55 -2.45 -5.67
CA GLY A 68 -6.89 -3.73 -5.45
C GLY A 68 -5.99 -4.16 -6.61
N GLU A 69 -5.58 -3.23 -7.47
CA GLU A 69 -4.68 -3.48 -8.60
C GLU A 69 -3.26 -3.01 -8.29
N TRP A 70 -2.26 -3.75 -8.78
CA TRP A 70 -0.87 -3.34 -8.64
C TRP A 70 -0.49 -2.36 -9.75
N VAL A 71 0.03 -1.19 -9.36
CA VAL A 71 0.46 -0.14 -10.27
C VAL A 71 1.98 0.04 -10.14
N TYR A 72 2.68 0.08 -11.28
CA TYR A 72 4.10 0.39 -11.31
C TYR A 72 4.35 1.88 -11.03
N ASP A 73 4.54 2.19 -9.75
CA ASP A 73 5.14 3.43 -9.29
C ASP A 73 5.77 3.17 -7.91
N ARG A 74 6.81 3.91 -7.57
CA ARG A 74 7.49 3.79 -6.27
C ARG A 74 6.66 4.37 -5.14
N MET A 75 5.72 5.26 -5.42
CA MET A 75 4.91 5.92 -4.40
C MET A 75 3.49 6.20 -4.92
N PRO A 76 2.43 5.74 -4.21
CA PRO A 76 1.08 6.10 -4.57
C PRO A 76 0.84 7.60 -4.39
N TRP A 77 -0.04 8.14 -5.22
CA TRP A 77 -0.72 9.42 -5.05
C TRP A 77 -1.91 9.24 -4.10
N ARG A 78 -2.33 10.28 -3.36
CA ARG A 78 -3.34 10.14 -2.27
C ARG A 78 -4.61 9.38 -2.68
N HIS A 79 -5.14 9.64 -3.87
CA HIS A 79 -6.36 9.00 -4.38
C HIS A 79 -6.20 7.51 -4.71
N GLU A 80 -4.96 7.03 -4.76
CA GLU A 80 -4.62 5.64 -5.00
C GLU A 80 -4.45 4.85 -3.69
N TYR A 81 -4.38 5.55 -2.54
CA TYR A 81 -4.44 4.90 -1.23
C TYR A 81 -5.88 4.56 -0.89
N GLN A 82 -6.05 3.58 -0.02
CA GLN A 82 -7.34 3.32 0.59
C GLN A 82 -7.62 4.42 1.61
N GLU A 83 -8.53 5.35 1.27
CA GLU A 83 -8.91 6.46 2.13
C GLU A 83 -9.94 6.05 3.18
N PHE A 84 -9.83 6.63 4.37
CA PHE A 84 -10.73 6.41 5.49
C PHE A 84 -11.19 7.76 6.04
N ALA A 85 -12.51 7.91 6.21
CA ALA A 85 -13.06 9.04 6.98
C ALA A 85 -12.64 8.97 8.46
N SER A 86 -12.38 7.76 8.95
CA SER A 86 -11.81 7.47 10.27
C SER A 86 -11.03 6.16 10.16
N LEU A 87 -9.72 6.22 10.39
CA LEU A 87 -8.86 5.04 10.34
C LEU A 87 -9.31 4.01 11.40
N PRO A 88 -9.45 2.73 11.03
CA PRO A 88 -9.74 1.68 12.00
C PRO A 88 -8.51 1.40 12.87
N ALA A 89 -8.72 0.84 14.07
CA ALA A 89 -7.60 0.42 14.93
C ALA A 89 -6.78 -0.73 14.35
N SER A 90 -7.40 -1.55 13.50
CA SER A 90 -6.72 -2.57 12.72
C SER A 90 -7.35 -2.69 11.34
N ILE A 91 -6.51 -2.98 10.35
CA ILE A 91 -6.90 -3.20 8.96
C ILE A 91 -6.30 -4.50 8.45
N SER A 92 -7.07 -5.23 7.66
CA SER A 92 -6.58 -6.34 6.84
C SER A 92 -6.79 -6.01 5.37
N ILE A 93 -5.72 -6.11 4.59
CA ILE A 93 -5.71 -5.83 3.15
C ILE A 93 -5.32 -7.12 2.44
N ASP A 94 -6.26 -7.67 1.68
CA ASP A 94 -6.01 -8.77 0.76
C ASP A 94 -5.43 -8.25 -0.55
N PHE A 95 -4.46 -8.98 -1.10
CA PHE A 95 -3.84 -8.66 -2.37
C PHE A 95 -3.52 -9.94 -3.14
N CYS A 96 -3.58 -9.86 -4.46
CA CYS A 96 -3.01 -10.90 -5.30
C CYS A 96 -1.49 -10.74 -5.38
N ILE A 97 -0.75 -11.82 -5.61
CA ILE A 97 0.65 -11.71 -6.04
C ILE A 97 0.64 -11.64 -7.56
N PRO A 98 1.04 -10.51 -8.17
CA PRO A 98 0.89 -10.33 -9.60
C PRO A 98 1.96 -11.12 -10.36
N ALA A 99 1.66 -11.43 -11.61
CA ALA A 99 2.66 -11.79 -12.60
C ALA A 99 2.67 -10.76 -13.73
N MET A 100 3.79 -10.64 -14.42
CA MET A 100 3.88 -9.81 -15.61
C MET A 100 3.17 -10.48 -16.78
N THR A 101 2.28 -9.72 -17.42
CA THR A 101 1.61 -10.08 -18.67
C THR A 101 2.00 -9.10 -19.76
N TYR A 102 2.04 -9.61 -20.99
CA TYR A 102 2.26 -8.82 -22.19
C TYR A 102 0.94 -8.67 -22.94
N GLU A 103 0.53 -7.44 -23.16
CA GLU A 103 -0.62 -7.11 -24.00
C GLU A 103 -0.25 -7.29 -25.48
N GLU A 104 -1.25 -7.57 -26.31
CA GLU A 104 -1.11 -7.90 -27.75
C GLU A 104 -0.38 -6.80 -28.56
N TYR A 105 -0.37 -5.56 -28.05
CA TYR A 105 0.30 -4.40 -28.67
C TYR A 105 1.63 -4.00 -28.00
N GLY A 106 2.22 -4.88 -27.19
CA GLY A 106 3.54 -4.66 -26.58
C GLY A 106 3.53 -3.85 -25.28
N GLY A 107 2.38 -3.74 -24.61
CA GLY A 107 2.27 -3.17 -23.26
C GLY A 107 2.60 -4.22 -22.19
N GLU A 108 3.28 -3.81 -21.13
CA GLU A 108 3.49 -4.64 -19.94
C GLU A 108 2.46 -4.27 -18.87
N ARG A 109 1.82 -5.28 -18.27
CA ARG A 109 0.89 -5.08 -17.15
C ARG A 109 1.12 -6.13 -16.07
N LEU A 110 0.87 -5.74 -14.82
CA LEU A 110 0.73 -6.68 -13.72
C LEU A 110 -0.67 -7.28 -13.74
N SER A 111 -0.77 -8.61 -13.63
CA SER A 111 -2.05 -9.31 -13.58
C SER A 111 -2.09 -10.36 -12.48
N CYS A 112 -3.21 -10.40 -11.76
CA CYS A 112 -3.46 -11.29 -10.64
C CYS A 112 -3.77 -12.74 -11.03
N ASN A 113 -4.14 -13.00 -12.28
CA ASN A 113 -4.62 -14.30 -12.75
C ASN A 113 -3.74 -14.91 -13.86
N ALA A 114 -2.57 -14.33 -14.09
CA ALA A 114 -1.72 -14.69 -15.22
C ALA A 114 -0.73 -15.82 -14.93
N SER A 115 -0.56 -16.17 -13.66
CA SER A 115 0.37 -17.22 -13.24
C SER A 115 -0.20 -17.98 -12.05
N MET A 116 0.07 -19.27 -12.04
CA MET A 116 -0.21 -20.14 -10.90
C MET A 116 0.94 -20.13 -9.88
N THR A 117 2.04 -19.48 -10.22
CA THR A 117 3.21 -19.34 -9.36
C THR A 117 3.56 -17.87 -9.10
N SER A 118 4.19 -17.60 -7.96
CA SER A 118 4.70 -16.25 -7.64
C SER A 118 6.10 -15.98 -8.19
N ALA A 119 6.61 -16.81 -9.12
CA ALA A 119 8.00 -16.75 -9.59
C ALA A 119 8.47 -15.34 -10.00
N PHE A 120 7.60 -14.55 -10.65
CA PHE A 120 7.91 -13.20 -11.09
C PHE A 120 8.12 -12.22 -9.93
N SER A 121 7.30 -12.28 -8.89
CA SER A 121 7.35 -11.37 -7.75
C SER A 121 8.06 -11.95 -6.53
N ALA A 122 8.51 -13.20 -6.60
CA ALA A 122 9.26 -13.84 -5.53
C ALA A 122 10.49 -12.98 -5.20
N GLY A 123 10.63 -12.64 -3.93
CA GLY A 123 11.68 -11.76 -3.45
C GLY A 123 11.32 -10.28 -3.32
N ALA A 124 10.15 -9.86 -3.81
CA ALA A 124 9.70 -8.48 -3.63
C ALA A 124 9.43 -8.18 -2.15
N LYS A 125 9.98 -7.08 -1.65
CA LYS A 125 9.78 -6.64 -0.27
C LYS A 125 8.48 -5.88 -0.15
N LEU A 126 7.63 -6.28 0.79
CA LEU A 126 6.37 -5.64 1.07
C LEU A 126 6.51 -4.68 2.24
N TRP A 127 6.00 -3.48 2.01
CA TRP A 127 5.91 -2.39 2.95
C TRP A 127 4.46 -1.96 3.08
N VAL A 128 4.11 -1.47 4.25
CA VAL A 128 2.81 -0.83 4.51
C VAL A 128 3.09 0.56 5.03
N THR A 129 2.30 1.52 4.59
CA THR A 129 2.37 2.89 5.08
C THR A 129 0.98 3.44 5.30
N TRP A 130 0.82 4.26 6.33
CA TRP A 130 -0.43 4.96 6.59
C TRP A 130 -0.16 6.39 7.02
N GLY A 131 -1.10 7.27 6.72
CA GLY A 131 -1.07 8.65 7.16
C GLY A 131 -2.41 9.07 7.71
N ALA A 132 -2.39 9.87 8.78
CA ALA A 132 -3.58 10.38 9.43
C ALA A 132 -3.57 11.91 9.50
N LEU A 133 -4.74 12.54 9.43
CA LEU A 133 -4.93 13.95 9.75
C LEU A 133 -4.94 14.11 11.27
N THR A 134 -3.76 14.24 11.85
CA THR A 134 -3.61 14.48 13.29
C THR A 134 -3.87 15.95 13.63
N PRO A 135 -4.17 16.28 14.91
CA PRO A 135 -4.30 17.66 15.36
C PRO A 135 -3.05 18.51 15.10
N GLU A 136 -1.86 17.93 15.17
CA GLU A 136 -0.59 18.61 14.89
C GLU A 136 -0.47 18.98 13.42
N ILE A 137 -0.86 18.07 12.51
CA ILE A 137 -0.89 18.36 11.07
C ILE A 137 -1.91 19.44 10.77
N GLN A 138 -3.10 19.37 11.37
CA GLN A 138 -4.13 20.39 11.21
C GLN A 138 -3.63 21.75 11.66
N ALA A 139 -2.98 21.83 12.83
CA ALA A 139 -2.42 23.06 13.37
C ALA A 139 -1.30 23.66 12.50
N ASP A 140 -0.39 22.84 11.95
CA ASP A 140 0.66 23.31 11.02
C ASP A 140 0.04 23.91 9.75
N VAL A 141 -0.97 23.26 9.17
CA VAL A 141 -1.65 23.77 7.98
C VAL A 141 -2.42 25.06 8.29
N ASP A 142 -3.12 25.13 9.42
CA ASP A 142 -3.85 26.33 9.85
C ASP A 142 -2.88 27.51 10.08
N GLN A 143 -1.71 27.27 10.68
CA GLN A 143 -0.67 28.28 10.85
C GLN A 143 -0.13 28.78 9.50
N ARG A 144 0.06 27.87 8.53
CA ARG A 144 0.47 28.24 7.16
C ARG A 144 -0.59 29.09 6.47
N GLU A 145 -1.86 28.71 6.61
CA GLU A 145 -2.99 29.47 6.08
C GLU A 145 -3.02 30.89 6.66
N ALA A 146 -2.92 31.03 7.98
CA ALA A 146 -2.89 32.33 8.65
C ALA A 146 -1.72 33.20 8.18
N THR A 147 -0.53 32.60 8.03
CA THR A 147 0.66 33.29 7.51
C THR A 147 0.44 33.76 6.07
N PHE A 148 -0.22 32.94 5.26
CA PHE A 148 -0.53 33.27 3.88
C PHE A 148 -1.59 34.38 3.76
N GLN A 149 -2.63 34.34 4.59
CA GLN A 149 -3.64 35.39 4.67
C GLN A 149 -3.02 36.73 5.09
N ALA A 150 -2.12 36.73 6.09
CA ALA A 150 -1.37 37.92 6.49
C ALA A 150 -0.51 38.48 5.34
N ARG A 151 0.07 37.62 4.50
CA ARG A 151 0.80 38.03 3.30
C ARG A 151 -0.13 38.61 2.22
N ASN A 152 -1.29 38.00 2.00
CA ASN A 152 -2.29 38.51 1.06
C ASN A 152 -2.81 39.90 1.48
N ALA A 153 -3.04 40.13 2.78
CA ALA A 153 -3.42 41.45 3.28
C ALA A 153 -2.37 42.52 2.92
N ARG A 154 -1.08 42.19 2.98
CA ARG A 154 0.01 43.09 2.54
C ARG A 154 0.04 43.30 1.04
N LEU A 155 -0.28 42.29 0.24
CA LEU A 155 -0.37 42.41 -1.23
C LEU A 155 -1.52 43.34 -1.63
N ILE A 156 -2.69 43.16 -1.03
CA ILE A 156 -3.87 44.00 -1.26
C ILE A 156 -3.56 45.45 -0.89
N ALA A 157 -2.94 45.69 0.28
CA ALA A 157 -2.53 47.03 0.70
C ALA A 157 -1.53 47.70 -0.26
N ALA A 158 -0.77 46.89 -1.03
CA ALA A 158 0.17 47.35 -2.05
C ALA A 158 -0.44 47.41 -3.47
N GLY A 159 -1.76 47.25 -3.61
CA GLY A 159 -2.46 47.25 -4.90
C GLY A 159 -2.17 46.03 -5.78
N LYS A 160 -1.72 44.92 -5.19
CA LYS A 160 -1.40 43.67 -5.90
C LYS A 160 -2.48 42.62 -5.68
N GLU A 161 -2.63 41.73 -6.65
CA GLU A 161 -3.59 40.63 -6.57
C GLU A 161 -3.22 39.63 -5.46
N PRO A 162 -4.22 39.19 -4.66
CA PRO A 162 -4.03 38.15 -3.66
C PRO A 162 -3.79 36.80 -4.35
N ARG A 163 -3.09 35.91 -3.65
CA ARG A 163 -2.86 34.54 -4.11
C ARG A 163 -3.91 33.59 -3.51
N THR A 164 -4.13 32.45 -4.13
CA THR A 164 -4.99 31.39 -3.60
C THR A 164 -4.21 30.46 -2.67
N PHE A 165 -4.82 30.05 -1.57
CA PHE A 165 -4.29 29.02 -0.68
C PHE A 165 -5.12 27.75 -0.82
N ASP A 166 -4.51 26.71 -1.37
CA ASP A 166 -5.15 25.39 -1.47
C ASP A 166 -4.86 24.60 -0.20
N LYS A 167 -5.72 24.78 0.80
CA LYS A 167 -5.59 24.11 2.10
C LYS A 167 -5.57 22.60 1.99
N GLN A 168 -6.42 22.06 1.10
CA GLN A 168 -6.53 20.62 0.92
C GLN A 168 -5.20 20.04 0.44
N ARG A 169 -4.59 20.63 -0.59
CA ARG A 169 -3.28 20.18 -1.08
C ARG A 169 -2.18 20.20 -0.02
N TRP A 170 -2.20 21.18 0.89
CA TRP A 170 -1.27 21.24 2.02
C TRP A 170 -1.49 20.13 3.03
N ILE A 171 -2.75 19.84 3.38
CA ILE A 171 -3.11 18.71 4.25
C ILE A 171 -2.59 17.41 3.65
N GLU A 172 -2.91 17.15 2.38
CA GLU A 172 -2.52 15.90 1.70
C GLU A 172 -1.00 15.73 1.66
N SER A 173 -0.27 16.79 1.33
CA SER A 173 1.20 16.77 1.32
C SER A 173 1.79 16.52 2.72
N ALA A 174 1.18 17.07 3.76
CA ALA A 174 1.63 16.90 5.14
C ALA A 174 1.39 15.47 5.63
N ILE A 175 0.21 14.90 5.38
CA ILE A 175 -0.12 13.51 5.74
C ILE A 175 0.80 12.53 4.99
N LEU A 176 1.05 12.73 3.69
CA LEU A 176 1.98 11.91 2.90
C LEU A 176 3.42 11.97 3.43
N ARG A 177 3.88 13.15 3.83
CA ARG A 177 5.22 13.32 4.41
C ARG A 177 5.32 12.58 5.75
N ASP A 178 4.32 12.70 6.60
CA ASP A 178 4.28 12.04 7.91
C ASP A 178 4.28 10.52 7.77
N ALA A 179 3.44 9.99 6.87
CA ALA A 179 3.35 8.57 6.54
C ALA A 179 4.70 7.96 6.15
N ARG A 180 5.46 8.66 5.29
CA ARG A 180 6.78 8.23 4.81
C ARG A 180 7.85 8.24 5.89
N GLN A 181 7.74 9.16 6.86
CA GLN A 181 8.78 9.35 7.88
C GLN A 181 8.57 8.48 9.11
N LYS A 182 7.32 8.23 9.50
CA LYS A 182 6.98 7.59 10.77
C LYS A 182 6.36 6.20 10.62
N ASN A 183 5.57 6.02 9.56
CA ASN A 183 4.58 4.94 9.49
C ASN A 183 4.85 3.95 8.35
N ALA A 184 6.02 4.01 7.71
CA ALA A 184 6.43 3.00 6.74
C ALA A 184 7.02 1.77 7.49
N GLN A 185 6.35 0.63 7.37
CA GLN A 185 6.75 -0.61 8.04
C GLN A 185 6.98 -1.72 7.03
N TYR A 186 8.13 -2.38 7.13
CA TYR A 186 8.39 -3.62 6.40
C TYR A 186 7.58 -4.75 7.01
N VAL A 187 6.82 -5.47 6.18
CA VAL A 187 5.91 -6.54 6.64
C VAL A 187 6.34 -7.93 6.21
N GLY A 188 7.17 -8.05 5.19
CA GLY A 188 7.72 -9.33 4.76
C GLY A 188 8.14 -9.33 3.29
N GLU A 189 8.58 -10.48 2.81
CA GLU A 189 9.03 -10.69 1.43
C GLU A 189 8.12 -11.71 0.77
N VAL A 190 7.77 -11.49 -0.51
CA VAL A 190 6.94 -12.42 -1.28
C VAL A 190 7.73 -13.73 -1.47
N PRO A 191 7.27 -14.88 -0.94
CA PRO A 191 7.94 -16.14 -1.14
C PRO A 191 7.62 -16.71 -2.53
N TYR A 192 8.39 -17.72 -2.94
CA TYR A 192 7.95 -18.60 -4.01
C TYR A 192 6.76 -19.45 -3.53
N ILE A 193 5.67 -19.43 -4.30
CA ILE A 193 4.42 -20.15 -4.07
C ILE A 193 4.04 -20.77 -5.39
N ASP A 194 3.65 -22.03 -5.36
CA ASP A 194 3.10 -22.76 -6.50
C ASP A 194 1.68 -23.24 -6.14
N CYS A 195 0.70 -22.69 -6.85
CA CYS A 195 -0.72 -22.99 -6.72
C CYS A 195 -1.23 -23.90 -7.86
N THR A 196 -0.31 -24.53 -8.61
CA THR A 196 -0.63 -25.50 -9.64
C THR A 196 -1.29 -26.74 -9.01
N PRO A 197 -2.47 -27.17 -9.47
CA PRO A 197 -3.10 -28.38 -9.00
C PRO A 197 -2.20 -29.59 -9.27
N PRO A 198 -2.21 -30.58 -8.37
CA PRO A 198 -1.43 -31.80 -8.55
C PRO A 198 -1.76 -32.55 -9.86
N ASP A 199 -2.96 -32.34 -10.43
CA ASP A 199 -3.42 -32.99 -11.66
C ASP A 199 -2.97 -32.27 -12.95
N TYR A 200 -2.34 -31.10 -12.86
CA TYR A 200 -1.82 -30.32 -14.00
C TYR A 200 -0.33 -30.56 -14.27
N GLY A 201 0.33 -31.43 -13.51
CA GLY A 201 1.72 -31.84 -13.75
C GLY A 201 1.81 -33.07 -14.66
N SER A 202 2.37 -32.89 -15.86
CA SER A 202 2.91 -33.96 -16.71
C SER A 202 4.43 -34.07 -16.53
#